data_AF-A0A6P6VJM3-F1
#
_entry.id   AF-A0A6P6VJM3-F1
#
_cell.length_a   1.000
_cell.length_b   1.000
_cell.length_c   1.000
_cell.angle_alpha   90.00
_cell.angle_beta   90.00
_cell.angle_gamma   90.00
#
_symmetry.space_group_name_H-M   'P 1'
#
loop_
_entity.id
_entity.type
_entity.pdbx_description
1 polymer ?
#
loop_
_entity_poly.entity_id
_entity_poly.type
_entity_poly.pdbx_seq_one_letter_code
_entity_poly.pdbx_strand_id
1 'polypeptide(L)'
;MTNYISSASLVVTTALVLLSFYSTSLLLCNAAAYPPHYRHPRFASHNYRDALSKSIIFFEGQRSGKLPSNQRITWRKDSGLSNGSAMHVDLVGGYHDAGNNVKFGLPMAFTTTMLSWSVIEFGGLMKGELQNAKDTIRWATDYLLKASAHPDTIYVGDASRDHACWERPEDMDTPRSVFKVDKNTPGNEVAAETAAAIAAVSAS
;
A
#
# COMPACT_ATOMS: atom_id res chain seq x y z
N MET A 1 -33.71 -88.18 -26.83
CA MET A 1 -32.29 -87.82 -27.04
C MET A 1 -31.99 -86.63 -26.15
N THR A 2 -31.08 -86.81 -25.21
CA THR A 2 -30.61 -85.81 -24.25
C THR A 2 -29.72 -84.79 -24.96
N ASN A 3 -30.06 -83.50 -24.86
CA ASN A 3 -29.26 -82.41 -25.43
C ASN A 3 -27.99 -82.23 -24.59
N TYR A 4 -26.86 -82.79 -25.03
CA TYR A 4 -25.55 -82.49 -24.47
C TYR A 4 -25.10 -81.11 -24.95
N ILE A 5 -25.12 -80.12 -24.05
CA ILE A 5 -24.45 -78.84 -24.28
C ILE A 5 -22.94 -79.12 -24.27
N SER A 6 -22.27 -78.85 -25.39
CA SER A 6 -20.82 -79.01 -25.50
C SER A 6 -20.10 -78.12 -24.47
N SER A 7 -19.01 -78.61 -23.88
CA SER A 7 -18.15 -77.83 -22.97
C SER A 7 -17.69 -76.51 -23.60
N ALA A 8 -17.52 -76.48 -24.92
CA ALA A 8 -17.22 -75.27 -25.69
C ALA A 8 -18.38 -74.25 -25.65
N SER A 9 -19.64 -74.69 -25.73
CA SER A 9 -20.80 -73.79 -25.62
C SER A 9 -20.91 -73.18 -24.23
N LEU A 10 -20.62 -73.96 -23.17
CA LEU A 10 -20.66 -73.45 -21.79
C LEU A 10 -19.57 -72.39 -21.56
N VAL A 11 -18.35 -72.62 -22.04
CA VAL A 11 -17.22 -71.66 -21.95
C VAL A 11 -17.49 -70.37 -22.74
N VAL A 12 -18.10 -70.46 -23.91
CA VAL A 12 -18.46 -69.28 -24.71
C VAL A 12 -19.56 -68.47 -24.01
N THR A 13 -20.58 -69.14 -23.44
CA THR A 13 -21.64 -68.44 -22.70
C THR A 13 -21.13 -67.78 -21.42
N THR A 14 -20.21 -68.42 -20.68
CA THR A 14 -19.63 -67.81 -19.48
C THR A 14 -18.70 -66.64 -19.82
N ALA A 15 -17.91 -66.75 -20.90
CA ALA A 15 -17.08 -65.65 -21.37
C ALA A 15 -17.90 -64.43 -21.82
N LEU A 16 -18.99 -64.64 -22.55
CA LEU A 16 -19.89 -63.55 -22.98
C LEU A 16 -20.59 -62.87 -21.81
N VAL A 17 -21.00 -63.63 -20.79
CA VAL A 17 -21.59 -63.10 -19.56
C VAL A 17 -20.56 -62.30 -18.76
N LEU A 18 -19.32 -62.78 -18.65
CA LEU A 18 -18.26 -62.04 -17.96
C LEU A 18 -17.87 -60.76 -18.72
N LEU A 19 -17.82 -60.79 -20.06
CA LEU A 19 -17.59 -59.59 -20.87
C LEU A 19 -18.74 -58.58 -20.73
N SER A 20 -20.00 -59.02 -20.65
CA SER A 20 -21.12 -58.10 -20.47
C SER A 20 -21.10 -57.46 -19.07
N PHE A 21 -20.72 -58.21 -18.02
CA PHE A 21 -20.50 -57.66 -16.68
C PHE A 21 -19.31 -56.68 -16.63
N TYR A 22 -18.21 -56.96 -17.34
CA TYR A 22 -17.07 -56.04 -17.42
C TYR A 22 -17.43 -54.74 -18.15
N SER A 23 -18.18 -54.85 -19.25
CA SER A 23 -18.62 -53.72 -20.06
C SER A 23 -19.60 -52.82 -19.31
N THR A 24 -20.54 -53.42 -18.57
CA THR A 24 -21.52 -52.68 -17.76
C THR A 24 -20.87 -52.00 -16.54
N SER A 25 -19.87 -52.64 -15.92
CA SER A 25 -19.06 -52.02 -14.86
C SER A 25 -18.27 -50.80 -15.36
N LEU A 26 -17.64 -50.90 -16.53
CA LEU A 26 -16.93 -49.77 -17.18
C LEU A 26 -17.87 -48.62 -17.57
N LEU A 27 -19.10 -48.92 -18.00
CA LEU A 27 -20.13 -47.92 -18.28
C LEU A 27 -20.65 -47.25 -17.00
N LEU A 28 -20.85 -48.00 -15.92
CA LEU A 28 -21.29 -47.47 -14.61
C LEU A 28 -20.21 -46.61 -13.94
N CYS A 29 -18.93 -46.97 -14.05
CA CYS A 29 -17.82 -46.16 -13.56
C CYS A 29 -17.64 -44.84 -14.33
N ASN A 30 -17.96 -44.81 -15.63
CA ASN A 30 -17.90 -43.59 -16.45
C ASN A 30 -19.20 -42.77 -16.43
N ALA A 31 -20.33 -43.36 -16.00
CA ALA A 31 -21.62 -42.70 -15.87
C ALA A 31 -21.88 -42.10 -14.48
N ALA A 32 -20.94 -42.25 -13.54
CA ALA A 32 -20.89 -41.40 -12.37
C ALA A 32 -20.61 -39.96 -12.85
N ALA A 33 -21.69 -39.26 -13.18
CA ALA A 33 -21.66 -37.83 -13.44
C ALA A 33 -20.88 -37.19 -12.29
N TYR A 34 -19.70 -36.65 -12.62
CA TYR A 34 -19.00 -35.77 -11.70
C TYR A 34 -20.04 -34.77 -11.19
N PRO A 35 -20.20 -34.60 -9.87
CA PRO A 35 -21.07 -33.55 -9.35
C PRO A 35 -20.68 -32.27 -10.09
N PRO A 36 -21.66 -31.46 -10.55
CA PRO A 36 -21.34 -30.25 -11.30
C PRO A 36 -20.27 -29.52 -10.51
N HIS A 37 -19.13 -29.27 -11.14
CA HIS A 37 -18.08 -28.47 -10.54
C HIS A 37 -18.78 -27.23 -9.99
N TYR A 38 -18.86 -27.12 -8.66
CA TYR A 38 -19.19 -25.86 -8.03
C TYR A 38 -18.21 -24.89 -8.66
N ARG A 39 -18.71 -23.98 -9.51
CA ARG A 39 -17.92 -22.85 -9.97
C ARG A 39 -17.33 -22.29 -8.69
N HIS A 40 -16.01 -22.41 -8.55
CA HIS A 40 -15.29 -21.73 -7.50
C HIS A 40 -15.83 -20.30 -7.45
N PRO A 41 -16.13 -19.78 -6.24
CA PRO A 41 -16.69 -18.45 -6.10
C PRO A 41 -15.83 -17.52 -6.94
N ARG A 42 -16.47 -16.65 -7.74
CA ARG A 42 -15.80 -15.53 -8.41
C ARG A 42 -14.74 -15.02 -7.43
N PHE A 43 -13.45 -15.06 -7.80
CA PHE A 43 -12.45 -14.30 -7.07
C PHE A 43 -13.07 -12.94 -6.80
N ALA A 44 -13.21 -12.56 -5.53
CA ALA A 44 -13.69 -11.23 -5.21
C ALA A 44 -12.74 -10.27 -5.90
N SER A 45 -13.18 -9.66 -6.98
CA SER A 45 -12.37 -8.70 -7.71
C SER A 45 -12.33 -7.46 -6.84
N HIS A 46 -11.18 -7.21 -6.21
CA HIS A 46 -10.97 -6.00 -5.45
C HIS A 46 -10.99 -4.79 -6.39
N ASN A 47 -11.69 -3.74 -5.99
CA ASN A 47 -11.71 -2.50 -6.75
C ASN A 47 -10.41 -1.71 -6.46
N TYR A 48 -9.34 -2.04 -7.17
CA TYR A 48 -8.03 -1.38 -6.99
C TYR A 48 -8.04 0.10 -7.36
N ARG A 49 -8.98 0.55 -8.20
CA ARG A 49 -9.16 1.98 -8.49
C ARG A 49 -9.63 2.73 -7.25
N ASP A 50 -10.65 2.19 -6.57
CA ASP A 50 -11.16 2.73 -5.31
C ASP A 50 -10.11 2.66 -4.21
N ALA A 51 -9.40 1.53 -4.09
CA ALA A 51 -8.31 1.38 -3.13
C ALA A 51 -7.18 2.39 -3.35
N LEU A 52 -6.73 2.60 -4.60
CA LEU A 52 -5.72 3.61 -4.93
C LEU A 52 -6.19 5.02 -4.58
N SER A 53 -7.43 5.36 -4.96
CA SER A 53 -7.99 6.70 -4.69
C SER A 53 -8.03 6.99 -3.18
N LYS A 54 -8.43 5.99 -2.38
CA LYS A 54 -8.44 6.09 -0.91
C LYS A 54 -7.03 6.14 -0.31
N SER A 55 -6.09 5.38 -0.86
CA SER A 55 -4.68 5.41 -0.44
C SER A 55 -4.07 6.81 -0.64
N ILE A 56 -4.38 7.48 -1.75
CA ILE A 56 -3.88 8.84 -2.00
C ILE A 56 -4.57 9.86 -1.09
N ILE A 57 -5.88 9.73 -0.87
CA ILE A 57 -6.63 10.60 0.06
C ILE A 57 -6.14 10.45 1.50
N PHE A 58 -5.66 9.27 1.91
CA PHE A 58 -5.05 9.08 3.23
C PHE A 58 -3.90 10.07 3.47
N PHE A 59 -3.04 10.32 2.48
CA PHE A 59 -1.97 11.31 2.62
C PHE A 59 -2.50 12.74 2.77
N GLU A 60 -3.58 13.12 2.09
CA GLU A 60 -4.22 14.43 2.37
C GLU A 60 -4.66 14.55 3.82
N GLY A 61 -5.17 13.45 4.38
CA GLY A 61 -5.53 13.32 5.79
C GLY A 61 -4.34 13.45 6.75
N GLN A 62 -3.10 13.29 6.28
CA GLN A 62 -1.87 13.39 7.08
C GLN A 62 -1.16 14.74 6.94
N ARG A 63 -1.59 15.64 6.06
CA ARG A 63 -0.88 16.91 5.81
C ARG A 63 -0.78 17.76 7.08
N SER A 64 0.39 18.32 7.35
CA SER A 64 0.62 19.35 8.37
C SER A 64 0.91 20.69 7.67
N GLY A 65 0.68 21.81 8.34
CA GLY A 65 0.89 23.15 7.79
C GLY A 65 -0.40 23.81 7.30
N LYS A 66 -0.24 24.84 6.46
CA LYS A 66 -1.36 25.54 5.85
C LYS A 66 -1.92 24.74 4.68
N LEU A 67 -3.13 24.23 4.82
CA LEU A 67 -3.73 23.32 3.84
C LEU A 67 -4.12 24.07 2.56
N PRO A 68 -4.03 23.40 1.40
CA PRO A 68 -4.41 24.02 0.15
C PRO A 68 -5.95 24.09 0.05
N SER A 69 -6.45 25.18 -0.53
CA SER A 69 -7.90 25.43 -0.64
C SER A 69 -8.68 24.37 -1.42
N ASN A 70 -8.01 23.60 -2.26
CA ASN A 70 -8.56 22.52 -3.08
C ASN A 70 -8.37 21.12 -2.46
N GLN A 71 -7.97 21.01 -1.19
CA GLN A 71 -7.91 19.71 -0.51
C GLN A 71 -9.30 19.04 -0.45
N ARG A 72 -9.34 17.71 -0.65
CA ARG A 72 -10.58 16.92 -0.67
C ARG A 72 -11.07 16.56 0.73
N ILE A 73 -10.16 16.40 1.69
CA ILE A 73 -10.48 16.13 3.10
C ILE A 73 -10.96 17.40 3.80
N THR A 74 -12.21 17.38 4.29
CA THR A 74 -12.89 18.53 4.91
C THR A 74 -12.81 18.59 6.44
N TRP A 75 -12.41 17.49 7.08
CA TRP A 75 -12.32 17.41 8.55
C TRP A 75 -10.95 17.80 9.10
N ARG A 76 -9.95 18.02 8.24
CA ARG A 76 -8.62 18.56 8.57
C ARG A 76 -8.59 20.08 8.36
N LYS A 77 -7.79 20.80 9.16
CA LYS A 77 -7.51 22.23 8.98
C LYS A 77 -6.01 22.52 9.15
N ASP A 78 -5.66 23.80 9.02
CA ASP A 78 -4.31 24.30 9.21
C ASP A 78 -3.75 23.87 10.58
N SER A 79 -2.53 23.35 10.60
CA SER A 79 -1.86 22.87 11.82
C SER A 79 -0.37 23.15 11.81
N GLY A 80 0.27 23.24 12.97
CA GLY A 80 1.73 23.35 13.07
C GLY A 80 2.35 24.54 12.31
N LEU A 81 1.65 25.69 12.27
CA LEU A 81 2.04 26.87 11.50
C LEU A 81 3.28 27.61 12.05
N SER A 82 3.74 27.24 13.25
CA SER A 82 4.94 27.78 13.90
C SER A 82 6.12 26.80 13.89
N ASN A 83 6.00 25.65 13.20
CA ASN A 83 7.04 24.63 13.16
C ASN A 83 8.37 25.22 12.64
N GLY A 84 9.45 25.02 13.40
CA GLY A 84 10.79 25.51 13.07
C GLY A 84 11.14 26.89 13.62
N SER A 85 10.15 27.67 14.09
CA SER A 85 10.35 29.04 14.58
C SER A 85 11.40 29.15 15.70
N ALA A 86 11.43 28.20 16.64
CA ALA A 86 12.41 28.15 17.73
C ALA A 86 13.87 27.98 17.24
N MET A 87 14.05 27.48 16.02
CA MET A 87 15.36 27.30 15.37
C MET A 87 15.59 28.34 14.26
N HIS A 88 14.73 29.36 14.15
CA HIS A 88 14.77 30.39 13.11
C HIS A 88 14.70 29.85 11.67
N VAL A 89 13.94 28.78 11.46
CA VAL A 89 13.70 28.15 10.14
C VAL A 89 12.21 27.93 9.88
N ASP A 90 11.81 27.83 8.61
CA ASP A 90 10.45 27.42 8.24
C ASP A 90 10.39 25.90 8.07
N LEU A 91 9.71 25.21 8.99
CA LEU A 91 9.44 23.76 8.91
C LEU A 91 7.94 23.47 8.83
N VAL A 92 7.13 24.41 8.31
CA VAL A 92 5.71 24.23 8.04
C VAL A 92 5.51 23.39 6.77
N GLY A 93 4.56 22.45 6.79
CA GLY A 93 4.26 21.54 5.67
C GLY A 93 4.43 20.06 6.03
N GLY A 94 4.57 19.19 5.03
CA GLY A 94 4.91 17.77 5.22
C GLY A 94 3.78 16.95 5.84
N TYR A 95 4.10 15.74 6.30
CA TYR A 95 3.13 14.80 6.84
C TYR A 95 3.33 14.52 8.34
N HIS A 96 2.22 14.38 9.06
CA HIS A 96 2.20 13.66 10.32
C HIS A 96 2.48 12.18 10.06
N ASP A 97 3.36 11.57 10.84
CA ASP A 97 3.91 10.24 10.54
C ASP A 97 2.86 9.12 10.65
N ALA A 98 2.01 9.18 11.68
CA ALA A 98 1.03 8.15 11.98
C ALA A 98 -0.23 8.77 12.61
N GLY A 99 -0.74 8.16 13.69
CA GLY A 99 -1.80 8.75 14.52
C GLY A 99 -1.31 9.81 15.51
N ASN A 100 -0.03 10.15 15.47
CA ASN A 100 0.61 11.19 16.26
C ASN A 100 0.77 12.47 15.41
N ASN A 101 1.17 13.59 16.01
CA ASN A 101 1.39 14.83 15.25
C ASN A 101 2.87 15.10 14.95
N VAL A 102 3.76 14.13 15.20
CA VAL A 102 5.20 14.23 14.93
C VAL A 102 5.49 14.12 13.44
N LYS A 103 6.54 14.82 13.00
CA LYS A 103 7.07 14.77 11.64
C LYS A 103 8.41 14.03 11.64
N PHE A 104 8.36 12.71 11.62
CA PHE A 104 9.57 11.89 11.56
C PHE A 104 10.18 11.94 10.15
N GLY A 105 11.41 12.46 10.05
CA GLY A 105 12.05 12.74 8.76
C GLY A 105 12.34 11.48 7.93
N LEU A 106 12.89 10.44 8.56
CA LEU A 106 13.26 9.19 7.87
C LEU A 106 12.05 8.48 7.22
N PRO A 107 10.96 8.14 7.94
CA PRO A 107 9.81 7.49 7.32
C PRO A 107 9.09 8.37 6.29
N MET A 108 9.10 9.70 6.48
CA MET A 108 8.56 10.62 5.47
C MET A 108 9.39 10.62 4.18
N ALA A 109 10.71 10.64 4.30
CA ALA A 109 11.62 10.54 3.16
C ALA A 109 11.42 9.20 2.42
N PHE A 110 11.43 8.08 3.15
CA PHE A 110 11.18 6.76 2.59
C PHE A 110 9.83 6.66 1.87
N THR A 111 8.76 7.18 2.49
CA THR A 111 7.44 7.25 1.88
C THR A 111 7.46 8.04 0.58
N THR A 112 8.19 9.16 0.55
CA THR A 112 8.34 10.00 -0.65
C THR A 112 9.08 9.26 -1.76
N THR A 113 10.16 8.54 -1.43
CA THR A 113 10.89 7.67 -2.36
C THR A 113 9.95 6.61 -2.96
N MET A 114 9.20 5.89 -2.12
CA MET A 114 8.31 4.81 -2.57
C MET A 114 7.12 5.31 -3.40
N LEU A 115 6.54 6.45 -3.05
CA LEU A 115 5.49 7.07 -3.85
C LEU A 115 6.02 7.53 -5.21
N SER A 116 7.20 8.15 -5.23
CA SER A 116 7.84 8.60 -6.48
C SER A 116 8.18 7.41 -7.37
N TRP A 117 8.75 6.34 -6.81
CA TRP A 117 9.00 5.10 -7.54
C TRP A 117 7.70 4.48 -8.07
N SER A 118 6.63 4.47 -7.27
CA SER A 118 5.32 3.99 -7.72
C SER A 118 4.77 4.78 -8.92
N VAL A 119 4.97 6.11 -8.94
CA VAL A 119 4.59 6.95 -10.08
C VAL A 119 5.45 6.69 -11.30
N ILE A 120 6.76 6.49 -11.13
CA ILE A 120 7.69 6.15 -12.22
C ILE A 120 7.28 4.84 -12.90
N GLU A 121 7.04 3.78 -12.12
CA GLU A 121 6.73 2.44 -12.66
C GLU A 121 5.30 2.33 -13.15
N PHE A 122 4.35 2.90 -12.41
CA PHE A 122 2.92 2.61 -12.58
C PHE A 122 2.08 3.85 -12.89
N GLY A 123 2.68 5.02 -13.11
CA GLY A 123 1.94 6.27 -13.35
C GLY A 123 0.94 6.18 -14.50
N GLY A 124 1.30 5.45 -15.58
CA GLY A 124 0.40 5.19 -16.70
C GLY A 124 -0.86 4.38 -16.34
N LEU A 125 -0.82 3.62 -15.24
CA LEU A 125 -1.95 2.83 -14.74
C LEU A 125 -2.83 3.61 -13.74
N MET A 126 -2.34 4.72 -13.18
CA MET A 126 -3.05 5.51 -12.16
C MET A 126 -4.21 6.34 -12.74
N LYS A 127 -4.25 6.55 -14.06
CA LYS A 127 -5.33 7.27 -14.76
C LYS A 127 -5.61 8.64 -14.11
N GLY A 128 -6.83 8.87 -13.63
CA GLY A 128 -7.24 10.14 -13.02
C GLY A 128 -6.60 10.43 -11.66
N GLU A 129 -5.94 9.44 -11.02
CA GLU A 129 -5.27 9.63 -9.74
C GLU A 129 -3.80 10.05 -9.89
N LEU A 130 -3.23 10.05 -11.10
CA LEU A 130 -1.82 10.39 -11.31
C LEU A 130 -1.47 11.79 -10.78
N GLN A 131 -2.33 12.78 -11.04
CA GLN A 131 -2.09 14.13 -10.54
C GLN A 131 -2.17 14.20 -9.02
N ASN A 132 -3.14 13.53 -8.40
CA ASN A 132 -3.24 13.50 -6.95
C ASN A 132 -2.03 12.80 -6.31
N ALA A 133 -1.50 11.75 -6.93
CA ALA A 133 -0.27 11.10 -6.49
C ALA A 133 0.94 12.04 -6.59
N LYS A 134 1.07 12.79 -7.69
CA LYS A 134 2.12 13.81 -7.86
C LYS A 134 1.98 14.95 -6.84
N ASP A 135 0.77 15.38 -6.53
CA ASP A 135 0.51 16.41 -5.51
C ASP A 135 0.85 15.90 -4.10
N THR A 136 0.59 14.62 -3.82
CA THR A 136 1.02 13.95 -2.57
C THR A 136 2.54 13.92 -2.45
N ILE A 137 3.25 13.54 -3.52
CA ILE A 137 4.72 13.54 -3.55
C ILE A 137 5.26 14.95 -3.34
N ARG A 138 4.74 15.92 -4.10
CA ARG A 138 5.15 17.33 -4.01
C ARG A 138 5.03 17.88 -2.60
N TRP A 139 3.93 17.61 -1.91
CA TRP A 139 3.73 18.07 -0.54
C TRP A 139 4.81 17.57 0.43
N ALA A 140 5.26 16.33 0.26
CA ALA A 140 6.35 15.77 1.04
C ALA A 140 7.67 16.44 0.67
N THR A 141 7.96 16.54 -0.62
CA THR A 141 9.21 17.09 -1.15
C THR A 141 9.40 18.55 -0.78
N ASP A 142 8.35 19.37 -0.86
CA ASP A 142 8.39 20.78 -0.44
C ASP A 142 8.82 20.91 1.02
N TYR A 143 8.41 19.97 1.89
CA TYR A 143 8.89 19.94 3.27
C TYR A 143 10.31 19.40 3.39
N LEU A 144 10.68 18.33 2.68
CA LEU A 144 12.05 17.78 2.72
C LEU A 144 13.08 18.83 2.28
N LEU A 145 12.77 19.61 1.25
CA LEU A 145 13.61 20.72 0.80
C LEU A 145 13.80 21.79 1.88
N LYS A 146 12.74 22.13 2.64
CA LYS A 146 12.84 23.04 3.78
C LYS A 146 13.70 22.42 4.91
N ALA A 147 13.45 21.16 5.23
CA ALA A 147 14.14 20.44 6.29
C ALA A 147 15.64 20.24 6.00
N SER A 148 16.05 20.26 4.73
CA SER A 148 17.44 20.16 4.29
C SER A 148 17.99 21.43 3.63
N ALA A 149 17.36 22.60 3.86
CA ALA A 149 17.73 23.84 3.18
C ALA A 149 19.10 24.41 3.62
N HIS A 150 19.56 24.02 4.81
CA HIS A 150 20.82 24.47 5.37
C HIS A 150 21.93 23.47 5.04
N PRO A 151 23.11 23.93 4.57
CA PRO A 151 24.23 23.04 4.27
C PRO A 151 24.59 22.15 5.47
N ASP A 152 24.88 20.88 5.18
CA ASP A 152 25.27 19.86 6.16
C ASP A 152 24.29 19.71 7.35
N THR A 153 23.02 20.07 7.15
CA THR A 153 22.01 20.11 8.21
C THR A 153 20.68 19.52 7.75
N ILE A 154 20.08 18.66 8.56
CA ILE A 154 18.71 18.16 8.38
C ILE A 154 17.93 18.31 9.69
N TYR A 155 16.71 18.86 9.62
CA TYR A 155 15.80 18.97 10.76
C TYR A 155 14.81 17.80 10.80
N VAL A 156 14.67 17.16 11.96
CA VAL A 156 13.73 16.05 12.19
C VAL A 156 12.87 16.32 13.43
N GLY A 157 11.62 15.85 13.44
CA GLY A 157 10.71 16.07 14.57
C GLY A 157 11.16 15.35 15.86
N ASP A 158 10.92 16.00 17.00
CA ASP A 158 11.04 15.39 18.33
C ASP A 158 9.67 14.89 18.81
N ALA A 159 9.62 13.65 19.30
CA ALA A 159 8.40 12.99 19.76
C ALA A 159 8.11 13.15 21.25
N SER A 160 9.06 13.69 22.02
CA SER A 160 9.07 13.62 23.49
C SER A 160 7.80 14.14 24.17
N ARG A 161 7.19 15.19 23.63
CA ARG A 161 5.97 15.83 24.19
C ARG A 161 4.68 15.42 23.50
N ASP A 162 4.75 15.01 22.24
CA ASP A 162 3.59 14.75 21.39
C ASP A 162 2.77 13.56 21.92
N HIS A 163 3.43 12.46 22.28
CA HIS A 163 2.74 11.22 22.69
C HIS A 163 2.15 11.27 24.10
N ALA A 164 2.41 12.35 24.85
CA ALA A 164 1.79 12.58 26.15
C ALA A 164 0.37 13.17 26.04
N CYS A 165 -0.02 13.66 24.87
CA CYS A 165 -1.31 14.30 24.62
C CYS A 165 -2.08 13.59 23.51
N TRP A 166 -3.39 13.45 23.70
CA TRP A 166 -4.31 13.02 22.65
C TRP A 166 -5.11 14.22 22.16
N GLU A 167 -4.67 14.82 21.07
CA GLU A 167 -5.22 16.06 20.56
C GLU A 167 -5.27 16.10 19.04
N ARG A 168 -6.17 16.92 18.50
CA ARG A 168 -6.21 17.19 17.07
C ARG A 168 -4.97 18.02 16.69
N PRO A 169 -4.39 17.81 15.50
CA PRO A 169 -3.25 18.61 15.05
C PRO A 169 -3.58 20.12 15.00
N GLU A 170 -4.84 20.48 14.79
CA GLU A 170 -5.31 21.87 14.76
C GLU A 170 -5.30 22.55 16.15
N ASP A 171 -5.33 21.78 17.24
CA ASP A 171 -5.45 22.27 18.60
C ASP A 171 -4.15 22.16 19.42
N MET A 172 -3.05 21.74 18.79
CA MET A 172 -1.80 21.47 19.52
C MET A 172 -1.28 22.68 20.29
N ASP A 173 -1.12 22.50 21.59
CA ASP A 173 -0.57 23.51 22.51
C ASP A 173 0.79 23.11 23.11
N THR A 174 1.25 21.89 22.84
CA THR A 174 2.54 21.38 23.29
C THR A 174 3.71 21.96 22.49
N PRO A 175 4.88 22.24 23.12
CA PRO A 175 6.06 22.67 22.38
C PRO A 175 6.50 21.64 21.35
N ARG A 176 6.60 22.07 20.09
CA ARG A 176 7.03 21.23 18.96
C ARG A 176 8.52 21.44 18.66
N SER A 177 9.35 20.71 19.39
CA SER A 177 10.80 20.70 19.20
C SER A 177 11.21 19.93 17.93
N VAL A 178 12.39 20.26 17.43
CA VAL A 178 13.05 19.54 16.34
C VAL A 178 14.47 19.21 16.76
N PHE A 179 14.96 18.05 16.33
CA PHE A 179 16.39 17.72 16.40
C PHE A 179 17.06 18.17 15.10
N LYS A 180 18.34 18.51 15.23
CA LYS A 180 19.21 18.88 14.12
C LYS A 180 20.24 17.77 13.92
N VAL A 181 20.23 17.15 12.76
CA VAL A 181 21.28 16.25 12.29
C VAL A 181 22.32 17.09 11.56
N ASP A 182 23.57 17.03 12.01
CA ASP A 182 24.69 17.77 11.44
C ASP A 182 26.02 17.04 11.65
N LYS A 183 27.16 17.68 11.34
CA LYS A 183 28.50 17.10 11.52
C LYS A 183 28.82 16.70 12.97
N ASN A 184 28.18 17.34 13.96
CA ASN A 184 28.40 17.06 15.38
C ASN A 184 27.41 16.01 15.91
N THR A 185 26.22 15.93 15.32
CA THR A 185 25.18 14.95 15.62
C THR A 185 24.79 14.23 14.32
N PRO A 186 25.60 13.26 13.86
CA PRO A 186 25.42 12.67 12.53
C PRO A 186 24.18 11.76 12.46
N GLY A 187 23.67 11.58 11.23
CA GLY A 187 22.49 10.78 10.92
C GLY A 187 22.46 10.46 9.44
N ASN A 188 23.32 9.53 9.03
CA ASN A 188 23.57 9.22 7.61
C ASN A 188 22.33 8.59 6.95
N GLU A 189 21.53 7.84 7.70
CA GLU A 189 20.34 7.15 7.22
C GLU A 189 19.28 8.14 6.75
N VAL A 190 18.92 9.11 7.60
CA VAL A 190 17.93 10.14 7.24
C VAL A 190 18.46 11.06 6.15
N ALA A 191 19.76 11.35 6.14
CA ALA A 191 20.38 12.16 5.09
C ALA A 191 20.35 11.45 3.73
N ALA A 192 20.78 10.19 3.69
CA ALA A 192 20.77 9.39 2.48
C ALA A 192 19.34 9.16 1.96
N GLU A 193 18.39 8.86 2.83
CA GLU A 193 17.00 8.65 2.41
C GLU A 193 16.34 9.95 1.94
N THR A 194 16.63 11.09 2.57
CA THR A 194 16.17 12.40 2.08
C THR A 194 16.73 12.72 0.70
N ALA A 195 18.01 12.41 0.47
CA ALA A 195 18.63 12.55 -0.85
C ALA A 195 17.98 11.61 -1.89
N ALA A 196 17.71 10.35 -1.52
CA ALA A 196 17.02 9.39 -2.37
C ALA A 196 15.61 9.85 -2.74
N ALA A 197 14.85 10.38 -1.77
CA ALA A 197 13.52 10.95 -1.98
C ALA A 197 13.55 12.09 -2.99
N ILE A 198 14.42 13.09 -2.79
CA ILE A 198 14.53 14.25 -3.68
C ILE A 198 14.97 13.82 -5.09
N ALA A 199 15.90 12.86 -5.20
CA ALA A 199 16.32 12.31 -6.47
C ALA A 199 15.19 11.57 -7.19
N ALA A 200 14.43 10.71 -6.48
CA ALA A 200 13.32 9.97 -7.07
C ALA A 200 12.20 10.90 -7.57
N VAL A 201 11.92 11.98 -6.83
CA VAL A 201 10.92 12.99 -7.23
C VAL A 201 11.30 13.64 -8.56
N SER A 202 12.58 13.94 -8.76
CA SER A 202 13.08 14.57 -9.99
C SER A 202 12.88 13.70 -11.25
N ALA A 203 12.69 12.40 -11.08
CA ALA A 203 12.47 11.43 -12.16
C ALA A 203 10.99 11.05 -12.36
N SER A 204 10.07 11.53 -11.49
CA SER A 204 8.66 11.09 -11.42
C SER A 204 7.63 12.00 -12.09
#